data_AF-A0A963J6J3-F1
#
_entry.id   AF-A0A963J6J3-F1
#
_cell.length_a   1.000
_cell.length_b   1.000
_cell.length_c   1.000
_cell.angle_alpha   90.00
_cell.angle_beta   90.00
_cell.angle_gamma   90.00
#
_symmetry.space_group_name_H-M   'P 1'
#
loop_
_entity.id
_entity.type
_entity.pdbx_description
1 polymer ?
#
loop_
_entity_poly.entity_id
_entity_poly.type
_entity_poly.pdbx_seq_one_letter_code
_entity_poly.pdbx_strand_id
1 'polypeptide(L)' 'VLPLHLMPERFTLTDLQRTCEAILGRTLDKSVFRRRLKGSTDIIELDEYQGGAQRPARFYRAREGFDFTG' A
#
# COMPACT_ATOMS: atom_id res chain seq x y z
N VAL A 1 7.22 -0.84 9.70
CA VAL A 1 6.22 0.25 9.80
C VAL A 1 5.84 0.65 8.39
N LEU A 2 4.55 0.84 8.08
CA LEU A 2 4.08 1.29 6.77
C LEU A 2 3.89 2.82 6.79
N PRO A 3 4.33 3.57 5.77
CA PRO A 3 4.22 5.02 5.73
C PRO A 3 2.82 5.48 5.29
N LEU A 4 1.76 4.90 5.86
CA LEU A 4 0.37 5.15 5.42
C LEU A 4 -0.06 6.61 5.60
N HIS A 5 0.52 7.32 6.57
CA HIS A 5 0.27 8.75 6.81
C HIS A 5 0.83 9.67 5.70
N LEU A 6 1.74 9.17 4.87
CA LEU A 6 2.29 9.91 3.72
C LEU A 6 1.56 9.56 2.41
N MET A 7 0.64 8.59 2.46
CA MET A 7 -0.11 8.16 1.29
C MET A 7 -1.37 9.02 1.11
N PRO A 8 -1.83 9.21 -0.13
CA PRO A 8 -3.15 9.79 -0.39
C PRO A 8 -4.27 8.91 0.18
N GLU A 9 -5.50 9.43 0.25
CA GLU A 9 -6.67 8.67 0.75
C GLU A 9 -6.88 7.32 0.02
N ARG A 10 -6.53 7.30 -1.27
CA ARG A 10 -6.61 6.13 -2.15
C ARG A 10 -5.27 5.94 -2.84
N PHE A 11 -4.67 4.77 -2.66
CA PHE A 11 -3.36 4.42 -3.24
C PHE A 11 -3.33 2.98 -3.74
N THR A 12 -2.41 2.65 -4.63
CA THR A 12 -2.16 1.25 -5.01
C THR A 12 -1.06 0.64 -4.16
N LEU A 13 -1.01 -0.71 -4.11
CA LEU A 13 0.12 -1.41 -3.46
C LEU A 13 1.47 -1.04 -4.08
N THR A 14 1.49 -0.66 -5.35
CA THR A 14 2.70 -0.21 -6.04
C THR A 14 3.16 1.15 -5.53
N ASP A 15 2.23 2.08 -5.30
CA ASP A 15 2.57 3.39 -4.73
C ASP A 15 3.10 3.26 -3.31
N LEU A 16 2.47 2.40 -2.49
CA LEU A 16 2.93 2.14 -1.14
C LEU A 16 4.31 1.45 -1.14
N GLN A 17 4.54 0.50 -2.04
CA GLN A 17 5.84 -0.14 -2.19
C GLN A 17 6.92 0.88 -2.54
N ARG A 18 6.69 1.74 -3.55
CA ARG A 18 7.63 2.78 -3.97
C ARG A 18 7.95 3.76 -2.84
N THR A 19 6.93 4.15 -2.07
CA THR A 19 7.10 5.03 -0.91
C THR A 19 7.95 4.37 0.17
N CYS A 20 7.69 3.09 0.47
CA CYS A 20 8.54 2.31 1.39
C CYS A 20 9.98 2.23 0.89
N GLU A 21 10.18 1.95 -0.40
CA GLU A 21 11.51 1.84 -1.01
C GLU A 21 12.28 3.16 -0.98
N ALA A 22 11.59 4.28 -1.23
CA ALA A 22 12.16 5.62 -1.16
C ALA A 22 12.61 5.98 0.27
N ILE A 23 11.81 5.64 1.29
CA ILE A 23 12.15 5.87 2.70
C ILE A 23 13.29 4.95 3.15
N LEU A 24 13.27 3.68 2.74
CA LEU A 24 14.27 2.69 3.14
C LEU A 24 15.58 2.78 2.34
N GLY A 25 15.60 3.51 1.22
CA GLY A 25 16.75 3.59 0.32
C GLY A 25 17.10 2.27 -0.36
N ARG A 26 16.17 1.31 -0.45
CA ARG A 26 16.39 -0.02 -1.06
C ARG A 26 15.12 -0.54 -1.70
N THR A 27 15.27 -1.42 -2.69
CA THR A 27 14.16 -2.13 -3.33
C THR A 27 13.58 -3.20 -2.42
N LEU A 28 12.26 -3.35 -2.41
CA LEU A 28 11.55 -4.39 -1.69
C LEU A 28 11.10 -5.48 -2.66
N ASP A 29 11.18 -6.74 -2.22
CA ASP A 29 10.62 -7.82 -3.01
C ASP A 29 9.09 -7.71 -3.04
N LYS A 30 8.54 -7.65 -4.25
CA LYS A 30 7.12 -7.45 -4.51
C LYS A 30 6.26 -8.59 -3.94
N SER A 31 6.75 -9.83 -3.97
CA SER A 31 6.02 -11.00 -3.49
C SER A 31 5.95 -11.01 -1.96
N VAL A 32 7.08 -10.72 -1.30
CA VAL A 32 7.17 -10.58 0.16
C VAL A 32 6.31 -9.41 0.63
N PHE A 33 6.38 -8.27 -0.05
CA PHE A 33 5.62 -7.07 0.29
C PHE A 33 4.11 -7.33 0.22
N ARG A 34 3.64 -7.89 -0.90
CA ARG A 34 2.23 -8.27 -1.07
C ARG A 34 1.78 -9.31 -0.04
N ARG A 35 2.63 -10.31 0.27
CA ARG A 35 2.31 -11.33 1.28
C ARG A 35 2.14 -10.70 2.67
N ARG A 36 2.97 -9.74 3.05
CA ARG A 36 2.87 -9.00 4.31
C ARG A 36 1.58 -8.18 4.38
N LEU A 37 1.20 -7.54 3.29
CA LEU A 37 -0.01 -6.71 3.22
C LEU A 37 -1.31 -7.51 3.18
N LYS A 38 -1.31 -8.70 2.55
CA LYS A 38 -2.51 -9.57 2.49
C LYS A 38 -3.01 -10.01 3.86
N GLY A 39 -2.15 -10.03 4.87
CA GLY A 39 -2.52 -10.32 6.26
C GLY A 39 -2.55 -9.08 7.17
N SER A 40 -2.29 -7.89 6.64
CA SER A 40 -2.29 -6.66 7.42
C SER A 40 -3.72 -6.17 7.62
N THR A 41 -4.03 -5.81 8.86
CA THR A 41 -5.24 -5.08 9.19
C THR A 41 -5.17 -3.63 8.72
N ASP A 42 -3.98 -3.07 8.53
CA ASP A 42 -3.78 -1.62 8.42
C ASP A 42 -4.28 -1.00 7.12
N ILE A 43 -4.59 -1.84 6.11
CA ILE A 43 -5.14 -1.42 4.82
C ILE A 43 -6.46 -2.11 4.52
N ILE A 44 -7.33 -1.40 3.80
CA ILE A 44 -8.64 -1.87 3.36
C ILE A 44 -8.63 -1.85 1.83
N GLU A 45 -9.03 -2.97 1.21
CA GLU A 45 -9.19 -3.05 -0.24
C GLU A 45 -10.44 -2.28 -0.68
N LEU A 46 -10.34 -1.54 -1.78
CA LEU A 46 -11.48 -0.84 -2.39
C LEU A 46 -11.92 -1.56 -3.66
N ASP A 47 -13.20 -1.40 -4.02
CA ASP A 47 -13.75 -1.86 -5.31
C ASP A 47 -13.43 -0.90 -6.47
N GLU A 48 -12.43 -0.04 -6.27
CA GLU A 48 -11.90 0.88 -7.28
C GLU A 48 -10.57 0.35 -7.83
N TYR A 49 -10.30 0.62 -9.10
CA TYR A 49 -9.06 0.20 -9.76
C TYR A 49 -8.41 1.37 -10.49
N GLN A 50 -7.09 1.46 -10.41
CA GLN A 50 -6.25 2.38 -11.16
C GLN A 50 -5.81 1.74 -12.47
N GLY A 51 -6.08 2.41 -13.59
CA GLY A 51 -5.64 2.01 -14.93
C GLY A 51 -6.71 1.28 -15.76
N GLY A 52 -6.48 1.22 -17.07
CA GLY A 52 -7.38 0.61 -18.05
C GLY A 52 -7.20 -0.91 -18.21
N ALA A 53 -7.99 -1.48 -19.13
CA ALA A 53 -8.29 -2.91 -19.29
C ALA A 53 -7.12 -3.92 -19.26
N GLN A 54 -5.88 -3.51 -19.49
CA GLN A 54 -4.74 -4.44 -19.59
C GLN A 54 -4.11 -4.81 -18.24
N ARG A 55 -4.09 -3.92 -17.24
CA ARG A 55 -3.56 -4.20 -15.89
C ARG A 55 -4.16 -3.28 -14.82
N PRO A 56 -5.42 -3.52 -14.40
CA PRO A 56 -6.02 -2.74 -13.32
C PRO A 56 -5.29 -3.02 -11.99
N ALA A 57 -4.77 -1.98 -11.37
CA ALA A 57 -4.24 -2.04 -10.02
C ALA A 57 -5.34 -1.69 -9.03
N ARG A 58 -5.68 -2.58 -8.10
CA ARG A 58 -6.71 -2.29 -7.09
C ARG A 58 -6.27 -1.14 -6.19
N PHE A 59 -7.19 -0.24 -5.87
CA PHE A 59 -6.98 0.80 -4.87
C PHE A 59 -7.17 0.25 -3.45
N TYR A 60 -6.44 0.86 -2.54
CA TYR A 60 -6.45 0.57 -1.12
C TYR A 60 -6.53 1.89 -0.37
N ARG A 61 -7.06 1.83 0.85
CA ARG A 61 -7.01 2.93 1.83
C ARG A 61 -6.40 2.44 3.13
N ALA A 62 -5.88 3.37 3.93
CA ALA A 62 -5.53 3.07 5.30
C ALA A 62 -6.80 2.77 6.11
N ARG A 63 -6.70 1.89 7.10
CA ARG A 63 -7.77 1.69 8.09
C ARG A 63 -7.96 2.96 8.91
N GLU A 64 -9.22 3.28 9.21
CA GLU A 64 -9.55 4.32 10.19
C GLU A 64 -9.00 3.95 11.58
N GLY A 65 -8.29 4.89 12.20
CA GLY A 65 -7.57 4.63 13.46
C GLY A 65 -6.27 3.84 13.28
N PHE A 66 -5.65 3.87 12.09
CA PHE A 66 -4.24 3.48 11.96
C PHE A 66 -3.39 4.43 12.81
N ASP A 67 -3.06 3.98 14.02
CA ASP A 67 -2.14 4.70 14.89
C ASP A 67 -0.70 4.29 14.55
N PHE A 68 0.11 5.31 14.28
CA PHE A 68 1.56 5.22 14.23
C PHE A 68 2.12 5.05 15.65
N THR A 69 1.65 4.06 16.41
CA THR A 69 2.29 3.74 17.68
C THR A 69 3.56 2.95 17.37
N GLY A 70 4.67 3.69 17.33
CA GLY A 70 6.02 3.17 17.13
C GLY A 70 6.48 2.25 18.26
#